data_AF-A0A2V9IVN6-F1
#
_entry.id   AF-A0A2V9IVN6-F1
#
_cell.length_a   1.000
_cell.length_b   1.000
_cell.length_c   1.000
_cell.angle_alpha   90.00
_cell.angle_beta   90.00
_cell.angle_gamma   90.00
#
_symmetry.space_group_name_H-M   'P 1'
#
loop_
_entity.id
_entity.type
_entity.pdbx_description
1 polymer ?
#
loop_
_entity_poly.entity_id
_entity_poly.type
_entity_poly.pdbx_seq_one_letter_code
_entity_poly.pdbx_strand_id
1 'polypeptide(L)'
;MPYHDLRMPEELIRADYMLSPNLGRTLQAVRQAVMDCRAALDWLQSEGYGRLGILGTSLGSCIALITMVHDPRLRASVQNHISPYFADVVWTGISTRHVRAGLEGHVTLEDLREIWMPISPKAYLKRLVETEKKSLLVHARYDHSFLPDLSREVLQEYRDLDLPHSTLELRCGHYTSGKFPFNIILGWAVCHYLRRNL
;
A
#
# COMPACT_ATOMS: atom_id res chain seq x y z
N MET A 1 -11.07 2.43 -3.48
CA MET A 1 -11.13 1.64 -2.23
C MET A 1 -12.60 1.40 -1.90
N PRO A 2 -12.99 0.25 -1.36
CA PRO A 2 -14.36 0.03 -0.87
C PRO A 2 -14.64 0.96 0.32
N TYR A 3 -15.92 1.35 0.50
CA TYR A 3 -16.38 2.21 1.59
C TYR A 3 -15.69 3.57 1.72
N HIS A 4 -15.16 4.10 0.62
CA HIS A 4 -14.42 5.35 0.60
C HIS A 4 -14.87 6.22 -0.58
N ASP A 5 -14.82 7.54 -0.42
CA ASP A 5 -15.22 8.52 -1.44
C ASP A 5 -16.65 8.24 -1.92
N LEU A 6 -16.90 8.19 -3.23
CA LEU A 6 -18.20 7.84 -3.85
C LEU A 6 -18.81 6.50 -3.41
N ARG A 7 -18.05 5.64 -2.72
CA ARG A 7 -18.52 4.34 -2.20
C ARG A 7 -18.72 4.34 -0.68
N MET A 8 -18.53 5.49 -0.01
CA MET A 8 -18.75 5.62 1.43
C MET A 8 -20.26 5.64 1.73
N PRO A 9 -20.76 4.76 2.62
CA PRO A 9 -22.15 4.81 3.07
C PRO A 9 -22.52 6.19 3.65
N GLU A 10 -23.74 6.65 3.41
CA GLU A 10 -24.20 7.99 3.80
C GLU A 10 -24.18 8.22 5.31
N GLU A 11 -24.34 7.16 6.10
CA GLU A 11 -24.30 7.21 7.56
C GLU A 11 -22.89 7.45 8.14
N LEU A 12 -21.85 7.38 7.30
CA LEU A 12 -20.47 7.51 7.75
C LEU A 12 -19.91 8.91 7.53
N ILE A 13 -19.25 9.43 8.56
CA ILE A 13 -18.51 10.71 8.52
C ILE A 13 -17.07 10.51 8.00
N ARG A 14 -16.56 9.27 8.12
CA ARG A 14 -15.24 8.83 7.70
C ARG A 14 -15.36 7.43 7.09
N ALA A 15 -14.43 7.04 6.22
CA ALA A 15 -14.33 5.70 5.64
C ALA A 15 -13.99 4.57 6.65
N ASP A 16 -14.68 4.52 7.79
CA ASP A 16 -14.45 3.59 8.90
C ASP A 16 -14.71 2.14 8.49
N TYR A 17 -15.54 1.91 7.48
CA TYR A 17 -15.78 0.56 6.98
C TYR A 17 -14.61 0.03 6.14
N MET A 18 -13.72 0.90 5.64
CA MET A 18 -12.46 0.48 5.02
C MET A 18 -11.41 0.11 6.07
N LEU A 19 -11.32 0.90 7.15
CA LEU A 19 -10.37 0.70 8.23
C LEU A 19 -10.96 1.20 9.56
N SER A 20 -11.17 0.29 10.50
CA SER A 20 -11.68 0.57 11.86
C SER A 20 -11.21 -0.49 12.87
N PRO A 21 -11.53 -0.32 14.17
CA PRO A 21 -11.28 -1.34 15.18
C PRO A 21 -11.98 -2.68 14.92
N ASN A 22 -12.92 -2.74 13.96
CA ASN A 22 -13.49 -4.00 13.52
C ASN A 22 -12.47 -4.77 12.66
N LEU A 23 -11.74 -5.69 13.30
CA LEU A 23 -10.65 -6.46 12.70
C LEU A 23 -11.10 -7.25 11.46
N GLY A 24 -12.24 -7.94 11.56
CA GLY A 24 -12.80 -8.76 10.49
C GLY A 24 -13.28 -7.94 9.30
N ARG A 25 -13.95 -6.80 9.54
CA ARG A 25 -14.39 -5.90 8.47
C ARG A 25 -13.20 -5.31 7.73
N THR A 26 -12.16 -4.88 8.45
CA THR A 26 -10.93 -4.35 7.84
C THR A 26 -10.27 -5.40 6.93
N LEU A 27 -10.17 -6.66 7.39
CA LEU A 27 -9.70 -7.79 6.56
C LEU A 27 -10.52 -7.95 5.29
N GLN A 28 -11.85 -7.99 5.42
CA GLN A 28 -12.76 -8.14 4.27
C GLN A 28 -12.68 -6.95 3.30
N ALA A 29 -12.57 -5.73 3.82
CA ALA A 29 -12.45 -4.52 3.00
C ALA A 29 -11.15 -4.50 2.20
N VAL A 30 -10.01 -4.87 2.80
CA VAL A 30 -8.74 -4.98 2.06
C VAL A 30 -8.78 -6.10 1.03
N ARG A 31 -9.36 -7.26 1.36
CA ARG A 31 -9.57 -8.35 0.39
C ARG A 31 -10.42 -7.87 -0.79
N GLN A 32 -11.52 -7.18 -0.52
CA GLN A 32 -12.39 -6.61 -1.57
C GLN A 32 -11.62 -5.60 -2.42
N ALA A 33 -10.78 -4.75 -1.82
CA ALA A 33 -9.97 -3.79 -2.57
C ALA A 33 -9.00 -4.49 -3.55
N VAL A 34 -8.37 -5.60 -3.14
CA VAL A 34 -7.53 -6.42 -4.03
C VAL A 34 -8.36 -7.02 -5.17
N MET A 35 -9.56 -7.53 -4.88
CA MET A 35 -10.46 -8.07 -5.90
C MET A 35 -10.90 -6.98 -6.89
N ASP A 36 -11.23 -5.78 -6.40
CA ASP A 36 -11.60 -4.63 -7.23
C ASP A 36 -10.45 -4.21 -8.15
N CYS A 37 -9.20 -4.21 -7.66
CA CYS A 37 -8.04 -3.94 -8.51
C CYS A 37 -7.91 -4.98 -9.62
N ARG A 38 -8.14 -6.27 -9.35
CA ARG A 38 -8.07 -7.33 -10.37
C ARG A 38 -9.21 -7.23 -11.38
N ALA A 39 -10.41 -6.90 -10.94
CA ALA A 39 -11.54 -6.63 -11.84
C ALA A 39 -11.27 -5.42 -12.75
N ALA A 40 -10.62 -4.37 -12.23
CA ALA A 40 -10.18 -3.24 -13.05
C ALA A 40 -9.14 -3.65 -14.09
N LEU A 41 -8.23 -4.59 -13.77
CA LEU A 41 -7.29 -5.16 -14.74
C LEU A 41 -8.00 -6.01 -15.81
N ASP A 42 -9.05 -6.76 -15.43
CA ASP A 42 -9.88 -7.50 -16.40
C ASP A 42 -10.50 -6.54 -17.42
N TRP A 43 -11.08 -5.44 -16.93
CA TRP A 43 -11.65 -4.40 -17.78
C TRP A 43 -10.58 -3.72 -18.67
N LEU A 44 -9.43 -3.33 -18.12
CA LEU A 44 -8.35 -2.75 -18.94
C LEU A 44 -7.89 -3.71 -20.03
N GLN A 45 -7.81 -5.00 -19.75
CA GLN A 45 -7.44 -5.98 -20.76
C GLN A 45 -8.52 -6.13 -21.84
N SER A 46 -9.81 -6.07 -21.48
CA SER A 46 -10.90 -6.09 -22.48
C SER A 46 -10.90 -4.87 -23.39
N GLU A 47 -10.43 -3.72 -22.91
CA GLU A 47 -10.22 -2.52 -23.71
C GLU A 47 -8.93 -2.58 -24.56
N GLY A 48 -8.18 -3.69 -24.53
CA GLY A 48 -6.98 -3.91 -25.35
C GLY A 48 -5.66 -3.44 -24.73
N TYR A 49 -5.64 -3.06 -23.45
CA TYR A 49 -4.40 -2.68 -22.76
C TYR A 49 -3.58 -3.93 -22.37
N GLY A 50 -2.38 -4.07 -22.96
CA GLY A 50 -1.47 -5.19 -22.69
C GLY A 50 -0.29 -4.88 -21.76
N ARG A 51 -0.08 -3.60 -21.40
CA ARG A 51 1.02 -3.15 -20.54
C ARG A 51 0.47 -2.57 -19.24
N LEU A 52 0.37 -3.43 -18.23
CA LEU A 52 -0.32 -3.11 -16.99
C LEU A 52 0.66 -2.98 -15.83
N GLY A 53 0.54 -1.87 -15.11
CA GLY A 53 1.22 -1.61 -13.85
C GLY A 53 0.23 -1.14 -12.80
N ILE A 54 0.65 -1.13 -11.54
CA ILE A 54 -0.19 -0.71 -10.41
C ILE A 54 0.53 0.32 -9.54
N LEU A 55 -0.19 1.34 -9.11
CA LEU A 55 0.31 2.32 -8.15
C LEU A 55 -0.58 2.29 -6.91
N GLY A 56 0.04 2.16 -5.75
CA GLY A 56 -0.61 2.28 -4.46
C GLY A 56 -0.01 3.42 -3.65
N THR A 57 -0.86 4.22 -3.01
CA THR A 57 -0.44 5.28 -2.08
C THR A 57 -1.00 5.01 -0.69
N SER A 58 -0.18 5.18 0.35
CA SER A 58 -0.57 4.97 1.74
C SER A 58 -1.09 3.53 1.94
N LEU A 59 -2.25 3.31 2.55
CA LEU A 59 -2.87 1.96 2.63
C LEU A 59 -3.02 1.28 1.26
N GLY A 60 -3.15 2.07 0.20
CA GLY A 60 -3.18 1.57 -1.17
C GLY A 60 -1.89 0.89 -1.60
N SER A 61 -0.72 1.19 -1.01
CA SER A 61 0.53 0.50 -1.31
C SER A 61 0.49 -0.96 -0.84
N CYS A 62 -0.10 -1.24 0.33
CA CYS A 62 -0.31 -2.61 0.78
C CYS A 62 -1.18 -3.39 -0.20
N ILE A 63 -2.31 -2.79 -0.62
CA ILE A 63 -3.23 -3.40 -1.59
C ILE A 63 -2.57 -3.59 -2.96
N ALA A 64 -1.81 -2.60 -3.43
CA ALA A 64 -1.11 -2.65 -4.70
C ALA A 64 -0.05 -3.75 -4.72
N LEU A 65 0.72 -3.91 -3.64
CA LEU A 65 1.71 -4.98 -3.53
C LEU A 65 1.05 -6.36 -3.50
N ILE A 66 0.00 -6.54 -2.68
CA ILE A 66 -0.74 -7.81 -2.62
C ILE A 66 -1.34 -8.13 -3.99
N THR A 67 -1.97 -7.15 -4.65
CA THR A 67 -2.49 -7.32 -6.01
C THR A 67 -1.39 -7.68 -6.99
N MET A 68 -0.25 -6.98 -6.96
CA MET A 68 0.91 -7.28 -7.80
C MET A 68 1.40 -8.71 -7.60
N VAL A 69 1.49 -9.21 -6.37
CA VAL A 69 1.93 -10.57 -6.11
C VAL A 69 0.97 -11.59 -6.73
N HIS A 70 -0.34 -11.34 -6.65
CA HIS A 70 -1.36 -12.30 -7.04
C HIS A 70 -1.83 -12.21 -8.50
N ASP A 71 -1.53 -11.13 -9.23
CA ASP A 71 -1.98 -10.95 -10.60
C ASP A 71 -0.79 -10.99 -11.60
N PRO A 72 -0.70 -12.02 -12.47
CA PRO A 72 0.44 -12.19 -13.37
C PRO A 72 0.54 -11.14 -14.47
N ARG A 73 -0.54 -10.39 -14.75
CA ARG A 73 -0.56 -9.36 -15.80
C ARG A 73 0.23 -8.12 -15.42
N LEU A 74 0.39 -7.87 -14.11
CA LEU A 74 1.13 -6.72 -13.60
C LEU A 74 2.64 -6.95 -13.72
N ARG A 75 3.31 -6.03 -14.43
CA ARG A 75 4.76 -6.09 -14.67
C ARG A 75 5.56 -5.16 -13.77
N ALA A 76 4.97 -4.04 -13.39
CA ALA A 76 5.61 -3.04 -12.54
C ALA A 76 4.64 -2.50 -11.49
N SER A 77 5.17 -2.12 -10.33
CA SER A 77 4.41 -1.41 -9.30
C SER A 77 5.13 -0.18 -8.77
N VAL A 78 4.33 0.74 -8.23
CA VAL A 78 4.78 1.88 -7.44
C VAL A 78 4.15 1.78 -6.06
N GLN A 79 5.00 1.73 -5.04
CA GLN A 79 4.61 1.68 -3.65
C GLN A 79 4.93 3.03 -3.00
N ASN A 80 3.94 3.92 -2.96
CA ASN A 80 4.09 5.26 -2.42
C ASN A 80 3.69 5.30 -0.94
N HIS A 81 4.68 5.33 -0.05
CA HIS A 81 4.59 5.09 1.39
C HIS A 81 4.21 3.64 1.69
N ILE A 82 5.22 2.80 1.89
CA ILE A 82 5.06 1.36 2.15
C ILE A 82 5.57 0.97 3.54
N SER A 83 4.90 -0.03 4.13
CA SER A 83 5.26 -0.69 5.38
C SER A 83 5.24 -2.22 5.19
N PRO A 84 5.93 -2.98 6.04
CA PRO A 84 5.89 -4.44 5.98
C PRO A 84 4.57 -4.97 6.55
N TYR A 85 4.09 -4.36 7.64
CA TYR A 85 2.88 -4.73 8.34
C TYR A 85 1.81 -3.65 8.22
N PHE A 86 0.58 -4.08 8.00
CA PHE A 86 -0.59 -3.20 8.02
C PHE A 86 -0.87 -2.72 9.46
N ALA A 87 -0.71 -3.63 10.43
CA ALA A 87 -0.91 -3.37 11.86
C ALA A 87 -0.04 -2.22 12.38
N ASP A 88 1.24 -2.19 12.01
CA ASP A 88 2.19 -1.15 12.45
C ASP A 88 1.80 0.25 12.02
N VAL A 89 1.31 0.39 10.79
CA VAL A 89 0.80 1.67 10.28
C VAL A 89 -0.39 2.12 11.11
N VAL A 90 -1.31 1.20 11.41
CA VAL A 90 -2.48 1.50 12.23
C VAL A 90 -2.08 1.88 13.66
N TRP A 91 -1.09 1.19 14.22
CA TRP A 91 -0.66 1.35 15.60
C TRP A 91 0.19 2.61 15.84
N THR A 92 1.06 2.95 14.88
CA THR A 92 2.04 4.03 15.07
C THR A 92 1.66 5.31 14.31
N GLY A 93 0.85 5.21 13.26
CA GLY A 93 0.52 6.31 12.38
C GLY A 93 -0.39 7.36 13.02
N ILE A 94 -0.06 8.64 12.82
CA ILE A 94 -0.89 9.76 13.30
C ILE A 94 -2.30 9.75 12.70
N SER A 95 -2.43 9.32 11.44
CA SER A 95 -3.69 9.30 10.67
C SER A 95 -4.67 8.20 11.13
N THR A 96 -4.17 7.25 11.90
CA THR A 96 -4.86 6.04 12.37
C THR A 96 -5.03 5.99 13.88
N ARG A 97 -4.65 7.05 14.62
CA ARG A 97 -4.78 7.15 16.09
C ARG A 97 -6.16 6.77 16.63
N HIS A 98 -7.23 7.24 16.00
CA HIS A 98 -8.62 6.89 16.34
C HIS A 98 -8.93 5.39 16.21
N VAL A 99 -8.37 4.68 15.21
CA VAL A 99 -8.51 3.22 15.10
C VAL A 99 -7.75 2.54 16.23
N ARG A 100 -6.50 2.95 16.48
CA ARG A 100 -5.73 2.43 17.61
C ARG A 100 -6.47 2.63 18.94
N ALA A 101 -7.05 3.80 19.18
CA ALA A 101 -7.78 4.09 20.41
C ALA A 101 -8.95 3.13 20.67
N GLY A 102 -9.59 2.58 19.62
CA GLY A 102 -10.64 1.57 19.76
C GLY A 102 -10.13 0.12 19.87
N LEU A 103 -8.82 -0.09 19.73
CA LEU A 103 -8.15 -1.40 19.81
C LEU A 103 -7.34 -1.53 21.11
N GLU A 104 -6.75 -0.44 21.59
CA GLU A 104 -5.97 -0.41 22.82
C GLU A 104 -6.77 -0.94 24.02
N GLY A 105 -6.14 -1.81 24.81
CA GLY A 105 -6.77 -2.49 25.93
C GLY A 105 -7.54 -3.77 25.56
N HIS A 106 -7.77 -4.04 24.27
CA HIS A 106 -8.44 -5.25 23.79
C HIS A 106 -7.54 -6.18 22.97
N VAL A 107 -6.53 -5.63 22.29
CA VAL A 107 -5.59 -6.38 21.44
C VAL A 107 -4.20 -5.75 21.54
N THR A 108 -3.14 -6.56 21.49
CA THR A 108 -1.76 -6.06 21.42
C THR A 108 -1.36 -5.79 19.96
N LEU A 109 -0.23 -5.11 19.74
CA LEU A 109 0.31 -4.94 18.38
C LEU A 109 0.69 -6.29 17.77
N GLU A 110 1.23 -7.19 18.57
CA GLU A 110 1.63 -8.53 18.18
C GLU A 110 0.42 -9.35 17.71
N ASP A 111 -0.65 -9.39 18.51
CA ASP A 111 -1.91 -10.03 18.12
C ASP A 111 -2.45 -9.41 16.82
N LEU A 112 -2.39 -8.09 16.70
CA LEU A 112 -2.88 -7.38 15.52
C LEU A 112 -2.06 -7.70 14.26
N ARG A 113 -0.73 -7.84 14.39
CA ARG A 113 0.15 -8.29 13.30
C ARG A 113 -0.21 -9.69 12.85
N GLU A 114 -0.50 -10.62 13.76
CA GLU A 114 -0.92 -11.97 13.42
C GLU A 114 -2.27 -11.96 12.69
N ILE A 115 -3.27 -11.30 13.27
CA ILE A 115 -4.64 -11.23 12.72
C ILE A 115 -4.64 -10.57 11.33
N TRP A 116 -3.86 -9.50 11.14
CA TRP A 116 -3.77 -8.76 9.89
C TRP A 116 -2.58 -9.16 9.00
N MET A 117 -1.94 -10.30 9.26
CA MET A 117 -0.90 -10.84 8.40
C MET A 117 -1.39 -11.03 6.94
N PRO A 118 -2.61 -11.54 6.67
CA PRO A 118 -3.10 -11.72 5.29
C PRO A 118 -3.30 -10.41 4.51
N ILE A 119 -3.28 -9.27 5.18
CA ILE A 119 -3.40 -7.94 4.54
C ILE A 119 -2.11 -7.13 4.63
N SER A 120 -1.02 -7.78 5.04
CA SER A 120 0.29 -7.17 5.25
C SER A 120 1.26 -7.56 4.12
N PRO A 121 1.99 -6.60 3.52
CA PRO A 121 3.00 -6.89 2.50
C PRO A 121 4.03 -7.96 2.88
N LYS A 122 4.43 -8.00 4.16
CA LYS A 122 5.40 -8.95 4.72
C LYS A 122 5.11 -10.40 4.35
N ALA A 123 3.83 -10.79 4.36
CA ALA A 123 3.41 -12.16 4.06
C ALA A 123 3.72 -12.60 2.61
N TYR A 124 3.97 -11.64 1.71
CA TYR A 124 3.97 -11.86 0.28
C TYR A 124 5.29 -11.52 -0.42
N LEU A 125 6.22 -10.81 0.23
CA LEU A 125 7.47 -10.37 -0.41
C LEU A 125 8.28 -11.53 -1.02
N LYS A 126 8.38 -12.66 -0.31
CA LYS A 126 9.08 -13.86 -0.83
C LYS A 126 8.49 -14.41 -2.12
N ARG A 127 7.19 -14.18 -2.38
CA ARG A 127 6.54 -14.63 -3.62
C ARG A 127 6.94 -13.81 -4.83
N LEU A 128 7.63 -12.69 -4.64
CA LEU A 128 8.16 -11.87 -5.73
C LEU A 128 9.51 -12.41 -6.26
N VAL A 129 10.21 -13.27 -5.52
CA VAL A 129 11.54 -13.79 -5.89
C VAL A 129 11.49 -14.54 -7.22
N GLU A 130 10.44 -15.34 -7.43
CA GLU A 130 10.25 -16.10 -8.67
C GLU A 130 9.59 -15.27 -9.78
N THR A 131 9.53 -13.94 -9.63
CA THR A 131 8.90 -13.04 -10.58
C THR A 131 9.89 -12.01 -11.09
N GLU A 132 9.73 -11.58 -12.34
CA GLU A 132 10.50 -10.45 -12.89
C GLU A 132 9.84 -9.08 -12.60
N LYS A 133 8.93 -9.03 -11.61
CA LYS A 133 8.15 -7.83 -11.33
C LYS A 133 9.01 -6.78 -10.67
N LYS A 134 8.90 -5.55 -11.16
CA LYS A 134 9.73 -4.43 -10.71
C LYS A 134 8.92 -3.49 -9.81
N SER A 135 9.54 -2.99 -8.73
CA SER A 135 8.89 -2.03 -7.82
C SER A 135 9.64 -0.71 -7.71
N LEU A 136 8.93 0.42 -7.75
CA LEU A 136 9.44 1.70 -7.26
C LEU A 136 8.95 1.88 -5.82
N LEU A 137 9.87 1.95 -4.87
CA LEU A 137 9.60 2.11 -3.45
C LEU A 137 9.83 3.58 -3.09
N VAL A 138 8.74 4.30 -2.85
CA VAL A 138 8.77 5.72 -2.45
C VAL A 138 8.47 5.84 -0.97
N HIS A 139 9.25 6.62 -0.25
CA HIS A 139 8.97 6.96 1.14
C HIS A 139 9.34 8.41 1.45
N ALA A 140 8.72 8.96 2.49
CA ALA A 140 8.99 10.31 2.98
C ALA A 140 9.87 10.25 4.25
N ARG A 141 10.88 11.13 4.32
CA ARG A 141 11.84 11.20 5.43
C ARG A 141 11.20 11.64 6.76
N TYR A 142 10.15 12.46 6.70
CA TYR A 142 9.46 13.03 7.86
C TYR A 142 8.02 12.54 7.96
N ASP A 143 7.79 11.28 7.59
CA ASP A 143 6.46 10.68 7.58
C ASP A 143 6.03 10.26 9.00
N HIS A 144 4.90 10.79 9.47
CA HIS A 144 4.32 10.43 10.77
C HIS A 144 3.09 9.51 10.65
N SER A 145 2.69 9.13 9.42
CA SER A 145 1.64 8.15 9.16
C SER A 145 2.22 6.77 8.86
N PHE A 146 3.26 6.73 8.02
CA PHE A 146 4.06 5.56 7.69
C PHE A 146 5.48 5.84 8.14
N LEU A 147 5.82 5.46 9.37
CA LEU A 147 7.11 5.84 9.95
C LEU A 147 8.28 5.40 9.06
N PRO A 148 9.33 6.22 8.89
CA PRO A 148 10.43 5.93 7.98
C PRO A 148 11.12 4.58 8.24
N ASP A 149 11.13 4.13 9.49
CA ASP A 149 11.72 2.86 9.90
C ASP A 149 10.99 1.67 9.24
N LEU A 150 9.66 1.75 9.08
CA LEU A 150 8.86 0.73 8.39
C LEU A 150 9.24 0.64 6.91
N SER A 151 9.41 1.78 6.24
CA SER A 151 9.86 1.79 4.85
C SER A 151 11.29 1.26 4.73
N ARG A 152 12.18 1.57 5.68
CA ARG A 152 13.56 1.02 5.69
C ARG A 152 13.59 -0.49 5.86
N GLU A 153 12.69 -1.06 6.67
CA GLU A 153 12.53 -2.52 6.79
C GLU A 153 12.16 -3.14 5.44
N VAL A 154 11.14 -2.61 4.75
CA VAL A 154 10.74 -3.09 3.41
C VAL A 154 11.91 -2.97 2.41
N LEU A 155 12.63 -1.85 2.42
CA LEU A 155 13.80 -1.66 1.58
C LEU A 155 14.91 -2.68 1.87
N GLN A 156 15.12 -3.03 3.13
CA GLN A 156 16.09 -4.06 3.50
C GLN A 156 15.65 -5.43 3.00
N GLU A 157 14.37 -5.78 3.17
CA GLU A 157 13.85 -7.06 2.68
C GLU A 157 13.93 -7.19 1.15
N TYR A 158 13.65 -6.12 0.42
CA TYR A 158 13.83 -6.09 -1.04
C TYR A 158 15.30 -6.33 -1.44
N ARG A 159 16.26 -5.83 -0.67
CA ARG A 159 17.69 -6.10 -0.89
C ARG A 159 18.07 -7.53 -0.53
N ASP A 160 17.61 -8.02 0.62
CA ASP A 160 17.93 -9.36 1.11
C ASP A 160 17.38 -10.47 0.19
N LEU A 161 16.24 -10.20 -0.46
CA LEU A 161 15.59 -11.09 -1.42
C LEU A 161 16.03 -10.85 -2.88
N ASP A 162 16.96 -9.93 -3.13
CA ASP A 162 17.42 -9.51 -4.47
C ASP A 162 16.26 -9.17 -5.44
N LEU A 163 15.22 -8.51 -4.93
CA LEU A 163 14.05 -8.16 -5.72
C LEU A 163 14.33 -6.97 -6.64
N PRO A 164 13.91 -6.97 -7.92
CA PRO A 164 14.11 -5.82 -8.81
C PRO A 164 13.39 -4.56 -8.30
N HIS A 165 14.14 -3.56 -7.86
CA HIS A 165 13.56 -2.33 -7.34
C HIS A 165 14.35 -1.05 -7.63
N SER A 166 13.65 0.07 -7.55
CA SER A 166 14.21 1.41 -7.47
C SER A 166 13.65 2.11 -6.24
N THR A 167 14.35 3.10 -5.72
CA THR A 167 13.95 3.81 -4.50
C THR A 167 13.87 5.30 -4.74
N LEU A 168 12.94 5.96 -4.05
CA LEU A 168 12.86 7.42 -3.99
C LEU A 168 12.55 7.84 -2.56
N GLU A 169 13.48 8.55 -1.94
CA GLU A 169 13.22 9.23 -0.68
C GLU A 169 12.85 10.70 -0.94
N LEU A 170 11.70 11.13 -0.43
CA LEU A 170 11.28 12.52 -0.43
C LEU A 170 11.58 13.18 0.92
N ARG A 171 12.21 14.36 0.91
CA ARG A 171 12.46 15.16 2.12
C ARG A 171 11.21 15.95 2.56
N CYS A 172 10.10 15.25 2.72
CA CYS A 172 8.81 15.77 3.14
C CYS A 172 8.16 14.80 4.14
N GLY A 173 6.90 15.06 4.52
CA GLY A 173 6.05 14.14 5.26
C GLY A 173 5.01 13.48 4.34
N HIS A 174 4.13 12.66 4.94
CA HIS A 174 3.15 11.84 4.22
C HIS A 174 2.32 12.63 3.22
N TYR A 175 1.57 13.62 3.71
CA TYR A 175 0.64 14.41 2.90
C TYR A 175 1.32 15.52 2.12
N THR A 176 2.47 16.02 2.59
CA THR A 176 3.24 17.03 1.87
C THR A 176 3.93 16.47 0.63
N SER A 177 4.07 15.15 0.51
CA SER A 177 4.45 14.48 -0.75
C SER A 177 3.47 14.78 -1.90
N GLY A 178 2.20 15.04 -1.58
CA GLY A 178 1.15 15.42 -2.52
C GLY A 178 1.04 16.93 -2.76
N LYS A 179 1.98 17.74 -2.25
CA LYS A 179 1.98 19.21 -2.39
C LYS A 179 3.23 19.70 -3.13
N PHE A 180 3.17 20.89 -3.71
CA PHE A 180 4.32 21.53 -4.34
C PHE A 180 5.44 21.76 -3.31
N PRO A 181 6.73 21.50 -3.67
CA PRO A 181 7.21 21.01 -4.96
C PRO A 181 7.24 19.48 -5.10
N PHE A 182 6.99 18.74 -4.02
CA PHE A 182 7.17 17.28 -3.97
C PHE A 182 6.24 16.52 -4.90
N ASN A 183 5.02 16.99 -5.13
CA ASN A 183 4.08 16.34 -6.06
C ASN A 183 4.59 16.29 -7.50
N ILE A 184 5.33 17.31 -7.95
CA ILE A 184 5.93 17.34 -9.29
C ILE A 184 7.07 16.32 -9.36
N ILE A 185 7.94 16.29 -8.34
CA ILE A 185 9.06 15.35 -8.25
C ILE A 185 8.53 13.91 -8.23
N LEU A 186 7.55 13.64 -7.36
CA LEU A 186 6.90 12.35 -7.22
C LEU A 186 6.23 11.92 -8.52
N GLY A 187 5.38 12.78 -9.10
CA GLY A 187 4.67 12.49 -10.35
C GLY A 187 5.63 12.20 -11.51
N TRP A 188 6.68 13.00 -11.65
CA TRP A 188 7.71 12.76 -12.67
C TRP A 188 8.41 11.42 -12.47
N ALA A 189 8.85 11.11 -11.25
CA ALA A 189 9.55 9.85 -10.96
C ALA A 189 8.66 8.63 -11.22
N VAL A 190 7.40 8.69 -10.80
CA VAL A 190 6.39 7.65 -11.03
C VAL A 190 6.16 7.43 -12.52
N CYS A 191 5.85 8.50 -13.27
CA CYS A 191 5.60 8.40 -14.71
C CYS A 191 6.84 7.91 -15.47
N HIS A 192 8.02 8.42 -15.10
CA HIS A 192 9.28 7.99 -15.71
C HIS A 192 9.54 6.50 -15.45
N TYR A 193 9.34 6.03 -14.22
CA TYR A 193 9.54 4.65 -13.83
C TYR A 193 8.61 3.70 -14.57
N LEU A 194 7.30 3.98 -14.55
CA LEU A 194 6.30 3.14 -15.23
C LEU A 194 6.55 3.10 -16.74
N ARG A 195 6.86 4.23 -17.37
CA ARG A 195 7.18 4.28 -18.82
C ARG A 195 8.38 3.41 -19.20
N ARG A 196 9.36 3.22 -18.31
CA ARG A 196 10.56 2.40 -18.59
C ARG A 196 10.38 0.92 -18.31
N ASN A 197 9.39 0.55 -17.50
CA ASN A 197 9.24 -0.81 -16.98
C ASN A 197 7.95 -1.51 -17.42
N LEU A 198 7.08 -0.83 -18.18
CA LEU A 198 5.89 -1.39 -18.82
C LEU A 198 6.08 -1.55 -20.34
#